data_AF-A0A933GB51-F1
#
_entry.id   AF-A0A933GB51-F1
#
_cell.length_a   1.000
_cell.length_b   1.000
_cell.length_c   1.000
_cell.angle_alpha   90.00
_cell.angle_beta   90.00
_cell.angle_gamma   90.00
#
_symmetry.space_group_name_H-M   'P 1'
#
loop_
_entity.id
_entity.type
_entity.pdbx_description
1 polymer ?
#
loop_
_entity_poly.entity_id
_entity_poly.type
_entity_poly.pdbx_seq_one_letter_code
_entity_poly.pdbx_strand_id
1 'polypeptide(L)'
;VAGATVQLDGSGTDTAGLTVSYLWVQTAGPDAILSDSTAQNPTFVAPTVSANTELIFELRVSVGTFTSVDTVTIHVSPSTPTTPGGTDETPTDDNDGTGDTGGTDQTGGTTSQTPAEPVPLSDILSQPLAGAAILLLILLALFLLWFLWV
;
A
#
# COMPACT_ATOMS: atom_id res chain seq x y z
N VAL A 1 -7.57 -1.87 0.35
CA VAL A 1 -8.23 -2.12 -0.95
C VAL A 1 -8.62 -0.79 -1.57
N ALA A 2 -8.54 -0.64 -2.89
CA ALA A 2 -9.02 0.53 -3.63
C ALA A 2 -10.48 0.86 -3.27
N GLY A 3 -10.80 2.16 -3.18
CA GLY A 3 -12.13 2.65 -2.82
C GLY A 3 -12.48 2.58 -1.33
N ALA A 4 -11.64 1.98 -0.49
CA ALA A 4 -11.85 1.98 0.96
C ALA A 4 -11.52 3.34 1.57
N THR A 5 -12.30 3.77 2.57
CA THR A 5 -11.96 4.92 3.41
C THR A 5 -10.85 4.52 4.38
N VAL A 6 -9.81 5.35 4.44
CA VAL A 6 -8.66 5.20 5.35
C VAL A 6 -8.59 6.44 6.23
N GLN A 7 -8.30 6.24 7.52
CA GLN A 7 -8.07 7.28 8.51
C GLN A 7 -6.58 7.27 8.86
N LEU A 8 -5.87 8.37 8.66
CA LEU A 8 -4.51 8.54 9.17
C LEU A 8 -4.57 8.90 10.65
N ASP A 9 -3.61 8.38 11.43
CA ASP A 9 -3.50 8.65 12.86
C ASP A 9 -2.31 9.54 13.18
N GLY A 10 -2.58 10.77 13.65
CA GLY A 10 -1.59 11.72 14.15
C GLY A 10 -1.59 11.80 15.68
N SER A 11 -1.82 10.68 16.36
CA SER A 11 -1.75 10.62 17.81
C SER A 11 -0.33 10.92 18.32
N GLY A 12 -0.26 11.59 19.47
CA GLY A 12 1.00 11.99 20.09
C GLY A 12 0.76 12.63 21.45
N THR A 13 1.77 12.58 22.32
CA THR A 13 1.70 13.17 23.66
C THR A 13 2.29 14.57 23.67
N ASP A 14 1.47 15.56 24.03
CA ASP A 14 1.95 16.87 24.44
C ASP A 14 1.96 16.95 25.96
N THR A 15 3.16 17.04 26.54
CA THR A 15 3.34 17.20 27.99
C THR A 15 3.39 18.65 28.42
N ALA A 16 3.48 19.59 27.47
CA ALA A 16 3.66 21.01 27.73
C ALA A 16 2.34 21.81 27.71
N GLY A 17 1.25 21.24 27.19
CA GLY A 17 -0.05 21.91 27.06
C GLY A 17 -0.04 23.05 26.04
N LEU A 18 0.82 22.96 25.03
CA LEU A 18 1.03 23.96 24.01
C LEU A 18 0.18 23.69 22.77
N THR A 19 -0.06 24.71 21.96
CA THR A 19 -0.73 24.53 20.68
C THR A 19 0.12 23.64 19.77
N VAL A 20 -0.47 22.52 19.36
CA VAL A 20 0.11 21.56 18.41
C VAL A 20 -0.50 21.81 17.02
N SER A 21 0.34 21.89 16.00
CA SER A 21 -0.10 21.92 14.60
C SER A 21 0.33 20.68 13.85
N TYR A 22 -0.52 20.20 12.95
CA TYR A 22 -0.30 19.02 12.13
C TYR A 22 -0.18 19.41 10.66
N LEU A 23 0.65 18.67 9.92
CA LEU A 23 0.69 18.73 8.47
C LEU A 23 1.01 17.34 7.91
N TRP A 24 0.09 16.83 7.10
CA TRP A 24 0.25 15.61 6.34
C TRP A 24 0.66 15.94 4.90
N VAL A 25 1.71 15.28 4.43
CA VAL A 25 2.20 15.41 3.05
C VAL A 25 2.31 14.02 2.45
N GLN A 26 1.67 13.79 1.31
CA GLN A 26 1.93 12.59 0.54
C GLN A 26 3.28 12.73 -0.18
N THR A 27 4.17 11.76 0.02
CA THR A 27 5.54 11.78 -0.52
C THR A 27 5.76 10.74 -1.61
N ALA A 28 4.91 9.71 -1.70
CA ALA A 28 4.96 8.72 -2.77
C ALA A 28 3.59 8.08 -3.05
N GLY A 29 3.50 7.43 -4.22
CA GLY A 29 2.33 6.72 -4.69
C GLY A 29 1.34 7.59 -5.47
N PRO A 30 0.23 7.01 -5.95
CA PRO A 30 -0.85 7.74 -6.59
C PRO A 30 -1.52 8.74 -5.64
N ASP A 31 -1.89 9.91 -6.15
CA ASP A 31 -2.49 10.99 -5.35
C ASP A 31 -3.72 10.51 -4.57
N ALA A 32 -3.72 10.78 -3.27
CA ALA A 32 -4.83 10.57 -2.35
C ALA A 32 -5.28 11.91 -1.78
N ILE A 33 -6.54 12.25 -2.01
CA ILE A 33 -7.13 13.51 -1.54
C ILE A 33 -7.50 13.35 -0.07
N LEU A 34 -6.73 14.00 0.82
CA LEU A 34 -7.03 14.09 2.24
C LEU A 34 -8.23 15.02 2.49
N SER A 35 -9.04 14.70 3.50
CA SER A 35 -10.17 15.54 3.94
C SER A 35 -9.72 16.92 4.42
N ASP A 36 -8.58 16.98 5.12
CA ASP A 36 -7.90 18.19 5.56
C ASP A 36 -6.45 17.82 5.93
N SER A 37 -5.44 18.26 5.18
CA SER A 37 -4.04 17.92 5.46
C SER A 37 -3.51 18.48 6.79
N THR A 38 -4.24 19.38 7.45
CA THR A 38 -3.86 19.99 8.72
C THR A 38 -4.62 19.44 9.94
N ALA A 39 -5.58 18.53 9.72
CA ALA A 39 -6.24 17.82 10.81
C ALA A 39 -5.29 16.81 11.46
N GLN A 40 -5.48 16.55 12.76
CA GLN A 40 -4.74 15.52 13.48
C GLN A 40 -4.96 14.14 12.85
N ASN A 41 -6.22 13.83 12.54
CA ASN A 41 -6.66 12.58 11.97
C ASN A 41 -7.44 12.86 10.67
N PRO A 42 -6.78 13.02 9.52
CA PRO A 42 -7.46 13.18 8.24
C PRO A 42 -7.85 11.83 7.62
N THR A 43 -8.91 11.85 6.82
CA THR A 43 -9.36 10.69 6.04
C THR A 43 -9.06 10.86 4.57
N PHE A 44 -8.98 9.76 3.83
CA PHE A 44 -9.02 9.75 2.37
C PHE A 44 -9.71 8.49 1.85
N VAL A 45 -10.09 8.49 0.59
CA VAL A 45 -10.55 7.30 -0.13
C VAL A 45 -9.38 6.73 -0.92
N ALA A 46 -9.04 5.46 -0.69
CA ALA A 46 -7.92 4.80 -1.37
C ALA A 46 -8.09 4.86 -2.90
N PRO A 47 -7.06 5.27 -3.66
CA PRO A 47 -7.18 5.44 -5.10
C PRO A 47 -7.39 4.09 -5.80
N THR A 48 -7.95 4.15 -7.01
CA THR A 48 -8.03 2.99 -7.89
C THR A 48 -6.64 2.60 -8.37
N VAL A 49 -6.27 1.33 -8.17
CA VAL A 49 -4.98 0.77 -8.57
C VAL A 49 -5.18 -0.54 -9.33
N SER A 50 -4.30 -0.83 -10.30
CA SER A 50 -4.33 -2.06 -11.10
C SER A 50 -3.47 -3.19 -10.52
N ALA A 51 -2.58 -2.87 -9.59
CA ALA A 51 -1.74 -3.80 -8.84
C ALA A 51 -1.55 -3.30 -7.40
N ASN A 52 -1.00 -4.15 -6.53
CA ASN A 52 -0.62 -3.73 -5.18
C ASN A 52 0.33 -2.53 -5.25
N THR A 53 -0.05 -1.45 -4.59
CA THR A 53 0.63 -0.15 -4.68
C THR A 53 0.79 0.43 -3.29
N GLU A 54 1.91 1.12 -3.06
CA GLU A 54 2.18 1.84 -1.83
C GLU A 54 1.83 3.32 -1.98
N LEU A 55 1.22 3.89 -0.94
CA LEU A 55 1.13 5.32 -0.71
C LEU A 55 1.94 5.63 0.55
N ILE A 56 2.78 6.66 0.49
CA ILE A 56 3.59 7.08 1.64
C ILE A 56 3.19 8.48 2.04
N PHE A 57 2.90 8.67 3.33
CA PHE A 57 2.60 9.97 3.92
C PHE A 57 3.61 10.30 5.01
N GLU A 58 4.04 11.56 5.03
CA GLU A 58 4.83 12.15 6.09
C GLU A 58 3.91 12.99 6.99
N LEU A 59 3.94 12.73 8.30
CA LEU A 59 3.32 13.56 9.32
C LEU A 59 4.36 14.51 9.89
N ARG A 60 4.04 15.81 9.92
CA ARG A 60 4.78 16.81 10.68
C ARG A 60 3.93 17.30 11.84
N VAL A 61 4.49 17.23 13.04
CA VAL A 61 3.87 17.74 14.26
C VAL A 61 4.74 18.85 14.81
N SER A 62 4.23 20.07 14.89
CA SER A 62 4.98 21.24 15.35
C SER A 62 4.39 21.84 16.61
N VAL A 63 5.28 22.26 17.51
CA VAL A 63 4.97 22.97 18.75
C VAL A 63 5.92 24.15 18.88
N GLY A 64 5.42 25.36 18.65
CA GLY A 64 6.27 26.55 18.55
C GLY A 64 7.31 26.40 17.43
N THR A 65 8.59 26.35 17.81
CA THR A 65 9.71 26.17 16.87
C THR A 65 10.17 24.71 16.73
N PHE A 66 9.64 23.80 17.54
CA PHE A 66 9.99 22.38 17.48
C PHE A 66 9.10 21.67 16.46
N THR A 67 9.68 20.76 15.68
CA THR A 67 8.94 19.92 14.73
C THR A 67 9.46 18.49 14.82
N SER A 68 8.53 17.54 14.96
CA SER A 68 8.78 16.11 14.80
C SER A 68 8.20 15.65 13.48
N VAL A 69 8.81 14.61 12.90
CA VAL A 69 8.41 14.03 11.63
C VAL A 69 8.23 12.52 11.80
N ASP A 70 7.17 11.98 11.22
CA ASP A 70 6.89 10.54 11.15
C ASP A 70 6.43 10.15 9.74
N THR A 71 6.46 8.86 9.41
CA THR A 71 6.08 8.36 8.09
C THR A 71 5.21 7.11 8.20
N VAL A 72 4.14 7.05 7.39
CA VAL A 72 3.26 5.90 7.28
C VAL A 72 3.15 5.42 5.84
N THR A 73 3.27 4.11 5.65
CA THR A 73 3.09 3.43 4.36
C THR A 73 1.76 2.68 4.34
N ILE A 74 0.91 3.03 3.39
CA ILE A 74 -0.39 2.38 3.16
C ILE A 74 -0.30 1.49 1.92
N HIS A 75 -0.67 0.21 2.10
CA HIS A 75 -0.70 -0.75 1.02
C HIS A 75 -2.12 -0.85 0.44
N VAL A 76 -2.27 -0.50 -0.83
CA VAL A 76 -3.54 -0.54 -1.55
C VAL A 76 -3.52 -1.68 -2.54
N SER A 77 -4.40 -2.66 -2.34
CA SER A 77 -4.70 -3.70 -3.32
C SER A 77 -5.84 -3.28 -4.26
N PRO A 78 -5.86 -3.77 -5.52
CA PRO A 78 -6.97 -3.56 -6.45
C PRO A 78 -8.30 -4.04 -5.87
N SER A 79 -9.40 -3.42 -6.27
CA SER A 79 -10.73 -3.97 -6.01
C SER A 79 -10.96 -5.19 -6.92
N THR A 80 -11.50 -6.27 -6.37
CA THR A 80 -11.96 -7.38 -7.20
C THR A 80 -13.26 -6.97 -7.90
N PRO A 81 -13.40 -7.24 -9.21
CA PRO A 81 -14.69 -7.05 -9.86
C PRO A 81 -15.70 -7.98 -9.18
N THR A 82 -16.75 -7.40 -8.61
CA THR A 82 -17.88 -8.17 -8.12
C THR A 82 -18.61 -8.66 -9.35
N THR A 83 -18.45 -9.93 -9.73
CA THR A 83 -19.29 -10.56 -10.76
C THR A 83 -20.74 -10.40 -10.28
N PRO A 84 -21.62 -9.70 -11.01
CA PRO A 84 -23.04 -9.71 -10.68
C PRO A 84 -23.49 -11.17 -10.74
N GLY A 85 -24.03 -11.68 -9.63
CA GLY A 85 -24.46 -13.08 -9.53
C GLY A 85 -25.35 -13.44 -10.70
N GLY A 86 -24.91 -14.41 -11.51
CA GLY A 86 -25.74 -15.00 -12.54
C GLY A 86 -26.88 -15.74 -11.86
N THR A 87 -28.05 -15.12 -11.77
CA THR A 87 -29.28 -15.87 -11.59
C THR A 87 -29.68 -16.40 -12.97
N ASP A 88 -29.17 -17.58 -13.33
CA ASP A 88 -29.87 -18.45 -14.28
C ASP A 88 -29.53 -19.91 -13.95
N GLU A 89 -30.15 -20.41 -12.88
CA GLU A 89 -30.38 -21.84 -12.74
C GLU A 89 -31.51 -22.19 -13.71
N THR A 90 -31.17 -22.75 -14.87
CA THR A 90 -32.13 -23.46 -15.71
C THR A 90 -31.97 -24.96 -15.45
N PRO A 91 -32.89 -25.62 -14.71
CA PRO A 91 -32.90 -27.08 -14.64
C PRO A 91 -33.84 -27.70 -15.69
N THR A 92 -33.43 -28.90 -16.13
CA THR A 92 -34.04 -29.94 -17.00
C THR A 92 -33.80 -29.77 -18.52
N ASP A 93 -32.89 -30.53 -19.14
CA ASP A 93 -32.90 -31.98 -19.49
C ASP A 93 -33.57 -32.22 -20.85
N ASP A 94 -32.77 -32.57 -21.88
CA ASP A 94 -33.10 -33.56 -22.92
C ASP A 94 -31.97 -33.72 -23.96
N ASN A 95 -31.24 -34.83 -23.80
CA ASN A 95 -30.82 -35.85 -24.78
C ASN A 95 -30.38 -35.54 -26.25
N ASP A 96 -29.26 -36.22 -26.58
CA ASP A 96 -28.88 -36.88 -27.85
C ASP A 96 -28.29 -36.09 -29.04
N GLY A 97 -27.23 -36.67 -29.64
CA GLY A 97 -26.84 -36.37 -31.02
C GLY A 97 -25.35 -36.22 -31.29
N THR A 98 -24.71 -37.34 -31.59
CA THR A 98 -23.31 -37.55 -32.00
C THR A 98 -22.84 -36.68 -33.18
N GLY A 99 -21.55 -36.29 -33.21
CA GLY A 99 -20.90 -35.67 -34.37
C GLY A 99 -19.40 -35.44 -34.19
N ASP A 100 -18.61 -36.49 -34.38
CA ASP A 100 -17.16 -36.45 -34.56
C ASP A 100 -16.78 -35.72 -35.87
N THR A 101 -15.75 -34.89 -35.86
CA THR A 101 -14.53 -34.99 -36.72
C THR A 101 -13.73 -33.68 -36.77
N GLY A 102 -12.41 -33.81 -36.62
CA GLY A 102 -11.44 -33.00 -37.37
C GLY A 102 -10.65 -31.96 -36.58
N GLY A 103 -9.45 -32.34 -36.11
CA GLY A 103 -8.47 -31.40 -35.61
C GLY A 103 -7.75 -30.64 -36.73
N THR A 104 -7.17 -29.49 -36.37
CA THR A 104 -5.92 -29.00 -36.97
C THR A 104 -5.10 -28.27 -35.90
N ASP A 105 -3.89 -28.76 -35.75
CA ASP A 105 -2.75 -28.16 -35.07
C ASP A 105 -2.46 -26.76 -35.64
N GLN A 106 -2.30 -25.75 -34.76
CA GLN A 106 -1.48 -24.57 -35.05
C GLN A 106 -0.70 -24.15 -33.81
N THR A 107 0.57 -24.54 -33.86
CA THR A 107 1.67 -23.98 -33.10
C THR A 107 2.00 -22.57 -33.61
N GLY A 108 2.09 -21.59 -32.70
CA GLY A 108 2.67 -20.28 -32.96
C GLY A 108 3.27 -19.66 -31.68
N GLY A 109 4.60 -19.47 -31.66
CA GLY A 109 5.32 -18.62 -30.68
C GLY A 109 4.97 -17.13 -30.88
N THR A 110 5.35 -16.15 -30.06
CA THR A 110 6.45 -15.91 -29.10
C THR A 110 5.90 -14.81 -28.13
N THR A 111 6.30 -14.63 -26.87
CA THR A 111 7.61 -14.23 -26.35
C THR A 111 7.74 -14.62 -24.88
N SER A 112 8.88 -15.23 -24.52
CA SER A 112 9.33 -15.33 -23.14
C SER A 112 9.53 -13.95 -22.55
N GLN A 113 8.68 -13.54 -21.61
CA GLN A 113 9.10 -12.64 -20.55
C GLN A 113 9.77 -13.50 -19.47
N THR A 114 11.06 -13.29 -19.27
CA THR A 114 11.78 -13.75 -18.09
C THR A 114 11.02 -13.24 -16.85
N PRO A 115 10.51 -14.12 -15.97
CA PRO A 115 10.05 -13.68 -14.66
C PRO A 115 11.22 -12.95 -13.98
N ALA A 116 10.99 -11.77 -13.40
CA ALA A 116 12.02 -11.09 -12.63
C ALA A 116 12.62 -12.08 -11.63
N GLU A 117 13.90 -12.42 -11.78
CA GLU A 117 14.56 -13.30 -10.82
C GLU A 117 14.58 -12.60 -9.45
N PRO A 118 14.28 -13.30 -8.36
CA PRO A 118 14.49 -12.77 -7.02
C PRO A 118 15.98 -12.43 -6.85
N VAL A 119 16.26 -11.19 -6.47
CA VAL A 119 17.62 -10.70 -6.24
C VAL A 119 18.29 -11.58 -5.17
N PRO A 120 19.51 -12.13 -5.41
CA PRO A 120 20.13 -13.02 -4.44
C PRO A 120 20.43 -12.28 -3.13
N LEU A 121 20.22 -12.96 -2.00
CA LEU A 121 20.40 -12.40 -0.65
C LEU A 121 21.80 -11.83 -0.40
N SER A 122 22.81 -12.29 -1.13
CA SER A 122 24.18 -11.76 -1.07
C SER A 122 24.31 -10.33 -1.60
N ASP A 123 23.45 -9.93 -2.55
CA ASP A 123 23.46 -8.59 -3.15
C ASP A 123 22.72 -7.58 -2.26
N ILE A 124 21.69 -8.03 -1.54
CA ILE A 124 20.96 -7.21 -0.56
C ILE A 124 21.88 -6.78 0.60
N LEU A 125 22.80 -7.64 1.02
CA LEU A 125 23.72 -7.38 2.13
C LEU A 125 24.93 -6.50 1.77
N SER A 126 25.12 -6.21 0.48
CA SER A 126 26.29 -5.49 -0.03
C SER A 126 25.97 -4.07 -0.53
N GLN A 127 24.70 -3.65 -0.49
CA GLN A 127 24.31 -2.28 -0.85
C GLN A 127 24.68 -1.31 0.28
N PRO A 128 25.27 -0.14 -0.02
CA PRO A 128 25.39 0.91 0.98
C PRO A 128 23.95 1.28 1.37
N LEU A 129 23.61 1.10 2.65
CA LEU A 129 22.33 1.57 3.19
C LEU A 129 22.20 3.04 2.77
N ALA A 130 21.34 3.32 1.79
CA ALA A 130 20.99 4.68 1.41
C ALA A 130 20.57 5.37 2.71
N GLY A 131 21.12 6.55 3.01
CA GLY A 131 21.17 7.12 4.38
C GLY A 131 19.87 7.10 5.20
N ALA A 132 18.71 6.94 4.55
CA ALA A 132 17.42 6.62 5.15
C ALA A 132 17.39 5.35 6.01
N ALA A 133 18.05 4.25 5.60
CA ALA A 133 18.00 2.99 6.35
C ALA A 133 18.91 3.00 7.60
N ILE A 134 20.02 3.75 7.56
CA ILE A 134 20.85 4.01 8.77
C ILE A 134 20.07 4.93 9.73
N LEU A 135 19.39 5.95 9.21
CA LEU A 135 18.56 6.84 10.01
C LEU A 135 17.38 6.10 10.67
N LEU A 136 16.72 5.19 9.93
CA LEU A 136 15.64 4.35 10.45
C LEU A 136 16.11 3.44 11.58
N LEU A 137 17.30 2.83 11.46
CA LEU A 137 17.88 2.01 12.52
C LEU A 137 18.26 2.84 13.75
N ILE A 138 18.74 4.08 13.55
CA ILE A 138 19.02 5.01 14.66
C ILE A 138 17.72 5.41 15.36
N LEU A 139 16.66 5.74 14.61
CA LEU A 139 15.36 6.10 15.18
C LEU A 139 14.69 4.92 15.90
N LEU A 140 14.76 3.72 15.33
CA LEU A 140 14.29 2.49 15.98
C LEU A 140 15.09 2.18 17.26
N ALA A 141 16.41 2.36 17.23
CA ALA A 141 17.26 2.17 18.41
C ALA A 141 16.93 3.18 19.51
N LEU A 142 16.67 4.45 19.17
CA LEU A 142 16.25 5.48 20.12
C LEU A 142 14.84 5.19 20.68
N PHE A 143 13.93 4.71 19.84
CA PHE A 143 12.60 4.28 20.23
C PHE A 143 12.65 3.09 21.21
N LEU A 144 13.48 2.08 20.94
CA LEU A 144 13.65 0.93 21.83
C LEU A 144 14.38 1.28 23.12
N LEU A 145 15.40 2.16 23.07
CA LEU A 145 16.10 2.64 24.26
C LEU A 145 15.16 3.40 25.21
N TRP A 146 14.17 4.11 24.67
CA TRP A 146 13.15 4.79 25.47
C TRP A 146 12.29 3.80 26.28
N PHE A 147 11.98 2.62 25.72
CA PHE A 147 11.25 1.55 26.43
C PHE A 147 12.06 0.84 27.53
N LEU A 148 13.39 0.90 27.50
CA LEU A 148 14.24 0.25 28.52
C LEU A 148 14.39 1.07 29.82
N TRP A 149 13.93 2.32 29.83
CA TRP A 149 14.05 3.23 30.99
C TRP A 149 12.68 3.73 31.50
N VAL A 150 11.60 3.06 31.11
CA VAL A 150 10.25 3.17 31.69
C VAL A 150 9.94 1.90 32.47
#